data_AF-A0A2E0X5F8-F1
#
_entry.id   AF-A0A2E0X5F8-F1
#
_cell.length_a   1.000
_cell.length_b   1.000
_cell.length_c   1.000
_cell.angle_alpha   90.00
_cell.angle_beta   90.00
_cell.angle_gamma   90.00
#
_symmetry.space_group_name_H-M   'P 1'
#
loop_
_entity.id
_entity.type
_entity.pdbx_description
1 polymer ?
#
loop_
_entity_poly.entity_id
_entity_poly.type
_entity_poly.pdbx_seq_one_letter_code
_entity_poly.pdbx_strand_id
1 'polypeptide(L)'
;MRYAMGKNPAMPFYVGDWLASTSVTLMTPAERGGYLHLLCHAWASQQAALPDDDDALAALSGLGQGWFNGGSTKIRKCFQPHPELEGKLTNPRLWELWQERVAWIKKSAAGGRKSAAARKKRRAKGGSTTVATKRQAKGNSPSPSSSPSSSPSMSPAGTWEEVEVELADRGVVAAKAAVTAARNRGATVEDVRSLLAQFDEHPGRYGAGALQRRVAGDLAAWPPRRDAGDNAAATVAKQEAERREKVRRDRQRQAELEAAEQLESQWGDQFDRLASQDVEELARDVWGPAWQVELAGYRRQQNRTRRADLLQALSKRSSIREAG
;
A
#
# COMPACT_ATOMS: atom_id res chain seq x y z
N MET A 1 13.42 -28.25 -12.56
CA MET A 1 12.51 -27.09 -12.49
C MET A 1 12.86 -26.28 -11.25
N ARG A 2 13.65 -25.20 -11.38
CA ARG A 2 14.09 -24.40 -10.22
C ARG A 2 12.92 -23.51 -9.79
N TYR A 3 12.25 -23.85 -8.68
CA TYR A 3 11.35 -22.93 -7.98
C TYR A 3 12.11 -21.63 -7.75
N ALA A 4 11.68 -20.54 -8.39
CA ALA A 4 12.26 -19.23 -8.15
C ALA A 4 11.91 -18.80 -6.72
N MET A 5 12.80 -19.14 -5.78
CA MET A 5 12.68 -18.75 -4.38
C MET A 5 12.38 -17.26 -4.27
N GLY A 6 11.24 -16.93 -3.65
CA GLY A 6 11.19 -15.82 -2.71
C GLY A 6 10.68 -14.47 -3.17
N LYS A 7 9.88 -14.34 -4.25
CA LYS A 7 9.23 -13.02 -4.51
C LYS A 7 8.06 -12.75 -3.55
N ASN A 8 7.36 -13.80 -3.08
CA ASN A 8 6.20 -13.68 -2.19
C ASN A 8 6.20 -14.77 -1.10
N PRO A 9 7.01 -14.64 -0.02
CA PRO A 9 7.17 -15.69 0.99
C PRO A 9 5.93 -15.89 1.89
N ALA A 10 5.00 -14.94 1.91
CA ALA A 10 3.81 -15.01 2.77
C ALA A 10 2.55 -14.86 1.91
N MET A 11 1.63 -15.83 2.06
CA MET A 11 0.27 -15.77 1.53
C MET A 11 -0.64 -15.17 2.62
N PRO A 12 -1.35 -14.06 2.35
CA PRO A 12 -2.34 -13.55 3.29
C PRO A 12 -3.48 -14.56 3.43
N PHE A 13 -3.77 -14.96 4.68
CA PHE A 13 -4.84 -15.91 4.98
C PHE A 13 -5.87 -15.24 5.91
N TYR A 14 -7.06 -15.00 5.37
CA TYR A 14 -8.15 -14.32 6.07
C TYR A 14 -9.09 -15.35 6.69
N VAL A 15 -8.92 -15.60 7.99
CA VAL A 15 -9.68 -16.63 8.71
C VAL A 15 -11.19 -16.36 8.68
N GLY A 16 -11.59 -15.09 8.77
CA GLY A 16 -13.00 -14.70 8.67
C GLY A 16 -13.62 -15.11 7.33
N ASP A 17 -12.98 -14.74 6.21
CA ASP A 17 -13.43 -15.08 4.86
C ASP A 17 -13.44 -16.61 4.65
N TRP A 18 -12.44 -17.32 5.17
CA TRP A 18 -12.34 -18.77 5.09
C TRP A 18 -13.51 -19.46 5.80
N LEU A 19 -13.84 -19.05 7.03
CA LEU A 19 -14.92 -19.64 7.82
C LEU A 19 -16.32 -19.24 7.32
N ALA A 20 -16.46 -18.05 6.73
CA ALA A 20 -17.72 -17.58 6.16
C ALA A 20 -18.03 -18.17 4.78
N SER A 21 -17.04 -18.77 4.10
CA SER A 21 -17.23 -19.32 2.75
C SER A 21 -18.09 -20.59 2.76
N THR A 22 -19.31 -20.50 2.23
CA THR A 22 -20.20 -21.67 2.05
C THR A 22 -19.52 -22.78 1.26
N SER A 23 -18.75 -22.44 0.22
CA SER A 23 -18.03 -23.42 -0.60
C SER A 23 -17.03 -24.23 0.23
N VAL A 24 -16.29 -23.60 1.14
CA VAL A 24 -15.33 -24.25 2.03
C VAL A 24 -16.04 -25.04 3.14
N THR A 25 -17.13 -24.51 3.69
CA THR A 25 -17.92 -25.17 4.74
C THR A 25 -18.54 -26.50 4.25
N LEU A 26 -18.92 -26.58 2.98
CA LEU A 26 -19.47 -27.80 2.37
C LEU A 26 -18.39 -28.83 1.98
N MET A 27 -17.10 -28.51 2.12
CA MET A 27 -16.00 -29.41 1.85
C MET A 27 -15.70 -30.34 3.05
N THR A 28 -15.38 -31.60 2.75
CA THR A 28 -14.83 -32.54 3.73
C THR A 28 -13.46 -32.07 4.23
N PRO A 29 -12.95 -32.59 5.37
CA PRO A 29 -11.61 -32.24 5.83
C PRO A 29 -10.51 -32.49 4.80
N ALA A 30 -10.59 -33.60 4.05
CA ALA A 30 -9.64 -33.91 2.98
C ALA A 30 -9.74 -32.91 1.81
N GLU A 31 -10.96 -32.60 1.36
CA GLU A 31 -11.20 -31.58 0.32
C GLU A 31 -10.68 -30.20 0.76
N ARG A 32 -10.88 -29.80 2.03
CA ARG A 32 -10.36 -28.54 2.58
C ARG A 32 -8.82 -28.51 2.58
N GLY A 33 -8.18 -29.60 2.98
CA GLY A 33 -6.72 -29.74 2.92
C GLY A 33 -6.21 -29.64 1.48
N GLY A 34 -6.84 -30.35 0.55
CA GLY A 34 -6.50 -30.30 -0.86
C GLY A 34 -6.69 -28.92 -1.48
N TYR A 35 -7.79 -28.23 -1.15
CA TYR A 35 -8.03 -26.86 -1.59
C TYR A 35 -6.96 -25.90 -1.07
N LEU A 36 -6.61 -25.99 0.23
CA LEU A 36 -5.58 -25.14 0.82
C LEU A 36 -4.20 -25.38 0.18
N HIS A 37 -3.83 -26.64 -0.10
CA HIS A 37 -2.60 -26.96 -0.83
C HIS A 37 -2.58 -26.34 -2.22
N LEU A 38 -3.68 -26.42 -2.97
CA LEU A 38 -3.78 -25.78 -4.29
C LEU A 38 -3.65 -24.25 -4.20
N LEU A 39 -4.24 -23.60 -3.20
CA LEU A 39 -4.05 -22.17 -2.96
C LEU A 39 -2.57 -21.82 -2.69
N CYS A 40 -1.89 -22.62 -1.87
CA CYS A 40 -0.46 -22.46 -1.60
C CYS A 40 0.39 -22.62 -2.88
N HIS A 41 0.11 -23.64 -3.69
CA HIS A 41 0.80 -23.85 -4.97
C HIS A 41 0.54 -22.72 -5.96
N ALA A 42 -0.71 -22.26 -6.06
CA ALA A 42 -1.08 -21.11 -6.88
C ALA A 42 -0.31 -19.86 -6.43
N TRP A 43 -0.30 -19.55 -5.13
CA TRP A 43 0.40 -18.38 -4.58
C TRP A 43 1.91 -18.42 -4.79
N ALA A 44 2.51 -19.61 -4.67
CA ALA A 44 3.93 -19.82 -4.92
C ALA A 44 4.30 -19.66 -6.41
N SER A 45 3.33 -19.78 -7.31
CA SER A 45 3.52 -19.49 -8.74
C SER A 45 3.72 -17.99 -8.98
N GLN A 46 4.26 -17.63 -10.16
CA GLN A 46 4.51 -16.23 -10.45
C GLN A 46 3.23 -15.40 -10.59
N GLN A 47 2.08 -15.98 -10.94
CA GLN A 47 0.85 -15.25 -11.32
C GLN A 47 -0.42 -15.80 -10.64
N ALA A 48 -0.31 -16.40 -9.44
CA ALA A 48 -1.47 -17.01 -8.76
C ALA A 48 -2.24 -18.03 -9.64
N ALA A 49 -1.50 -18.84 -10.40
CA ALA A 49 -2.03 -19.74 -11.42
C ALA A 49 -1.69 -21.21 -11.14
N LEU A 50 -2.61 -22.10 -11.53
CA LEU A 50 -2.47 -23.57 -11.50
C LEU A 50 -2.63 -24.14 -12.91
N PRO A 51 -2.07 -25.31 -13.23
CA PRO A 51 -2.41 -26.02 -14.46
C PRO A 51 -3.89 -26.42 -14.48
N ASP A 52 -4.57 -26.26 -15.62
CA ASP A 52 -5.89 -26.84 -15.85
C ASP A 52 -5.77 -28.30 -16.32
N ASP A 53 -5.25 -29.15 -15.44
CA ASP A 53 -5.00 -30.56 -15.72
C ASP A 53 -5.31 -31.38 -14.46
N ASP A 54 -6.22 -32.35 -14.55
CA ASP A 54 -6.70 -33.09 -13.39
C ASP A 54 -5.61 -33.93 -12.74
N ASP A 55 -4.71 -34.53 -13.52
CA ASP A 55 -3.59 -35.32 -12.98
C ASP A 55 -2.64 -34.43 -12.16
N ALA A 56 -2.28 -33.27 -12.70
CA ALA A 56 -1.47 -32.29 -11.98
C ALA A 56 -2.18 -31.78 -10.71
N LEU A 57 -3.48 -31.48 -10.78
CA LEU A 57 -4.23 -30.99 -9.63
C LEU A 57 -4.43 -32.07 -8.55
N ALA A 58 -4.62 -33.33 -8.93
CA ALA A 58 -4.68 -34.48 -8.02
C ALA A 58 -3.36 -34.62 -7.24
N ALA A 59 -2.22 -34.46 -7.91
CA ALA A 59 -0.90 -34.50 -7.29
C ALA A 59 -0.65 -33.29 -6.39
N LEU A 60 -0.94 -32.07 -6.86
CA LEU A 60 -0.69 -30.83 -6.13
C LEU A 60 -1.61 -30.65 -4.91
N SER A 61 -2.85 -31.13 -4.98
CA SER A 61 -3.76 -31.12 -3.82
C SER A 61 -3.36 -32.14 -2.75
N GLY A 62 -2.63 -33.20 -3.13
CA GLY A 62 -2.33 -34.33 -2.26
C GLY A 62 -3.50 -35.30 -2.07
N LEU A 63 -4.58 -35.16 -2.85
CA LEU A 63 -5.73 -36.07 -2.82
C LEU A 63 -5.49 -37.37 -3.60
N GLY A 64 -4.60 -37.37 -4.59
CA GLY A 64 -4.30 -38.54 -5.40
C GLY A 64 -5.55 -39.17 -6.01
N GLN A 65 -5.79 -40.46 -5.79
CA GLN A 65 -6.99 -41.16 -6.28
C GLN A 65 -8.30 -40.57 -5.72
N GLY A 66 -8.27 -39.94 -4.54
CA GLY A 66 -9.42 -39.25 -3.96
C GLY A 66 -9.89 -38.05 -4.78
N TRP A 67 -9.02 -37.49 -5.64
CA TRP A 67 -9.39 -36.45 -6.61
C TRP A 67 -10.41 -36.97 -7.62
N PHE A 68 -10.14 -38.13 -8.21
CA PHE A 68 -10.96 -38.76 -9.24
C PHE A 68 -12.22 -39.41 -8.67
N ASN A 69 -12.19 -39.81 -7.40
CA ASN A 69 -13.35 -40.36 -6.68
C ASN A 69 -14.30 -39.28 -6.13
N GLY A 70 -14.43 -38.16 -6.84
CA GLY A 70 -15.38 -37.08 -6.52
C GLY A 70 -14.85 -35.95 -5.62
N GLY A 71 -13.65 -36.08 -5.05
CA GLY A 71 -13.06 -35.02 -4.22
C GLY A 71 -12.78 -33.72 -5.00
N SER A 72 -12.59 -33.81 -6.32
CA SER A 72 -12.32 -32.65 -7.18
C SER A 72 -13.54 -31.74 -7.40
N THR A 73 -14.77 -32.25 -7.26
CA THR A 73 -15.97 -31.56 -7.76
C THR A 73 -16.23 -30.21 -7.06
N LYS A 74 -16.09 -30.15 -5.74
CA LYS A 74 -16.27 -28.89 -4.99
C LYS A 74 -15.06 -27.98 -5.11
N ILE A 75 -13.87 -28.57 -5.18
CA ILE A 75 -12.60 -27.84 -5.29
C ILE A 75 -12.54 -27.11 -6.63
N ARG A 76 -12.82 -27.79 -7.76
CA ARG A 76 -12.79 -27.19 -9.10
C ARG A 76 -13.73 -26.01 -9.24
N LYS A 77 -14.90 -26.02 -8.58
CA LYS A 77 -15.83 -24.87 -8.59
C LYS A 77 -15.25 -23.59 -7.95
N CYS A 78 -14.21 -23.72 -7.14
CA CYS A 78 -13.54 -22.59 -6.50
C CYS A 78 -12.43 -21.97 -7.39
N PHE A 79 -12.15 -22.56 -8.56
CA PHE A 79 -11.17 -22.07 -9.51
C PHE A 79 -11.84 -21.77 -10.85
N GLN A 80 -11.37 -20.71 -11.51
CA GLN A 80 -11.85 -20.25 -12.81
C GLN A 80 -10.68 -20.20 -13.80
N PRO A 81 -10.93 -20.26 -15.13
CA PRO A 81 -9.90 -20.00 -16.12
C PRO A 81 -9.16 -18.69 -15.84
N HIS A 82 -7.83 -18.74 -15.89
CA HIS A 82 -6.99 -17.59 -15.59
C HIS A 82 -7.17 -16.51 -16.68
N PRO A 83 -7.40 -15.24 -16.31
CA PRO A 83 -7.77 -14.19 -17.27
C PRO A 83 -6.66 -13.87 -18.28
N GLU A 84 -5.39 -14.07 -17.90
CA GLU A 84 -4.23 -13.74 -18.73
C GLU A 84 -3.48 -14.96 -19.28
N LEU A 85 -3.81 -16.19 -18.86
CA LEU A 85 -3.04 -17.39 -19.16
C LEU A 85 -3.96 -18.53 -19.60
N GLU A 86 -3.86 -18.92 -20.86
CA GLU A 86 -4.60 -20.05 -21.41
C GLU A 86 -4.14 -21.38 -20.79
N GLY A 87 -5.09 -22.30 -20.55
CA GLY A 87 -4.81 -23.61 -19.92
C GLY A 87 -4.38 -23.52 -18.45
N LYS A 88 -4.64 -22.39 -17.79
CA LYS A 88 -4.37 -22.18 -16.37
C LYS A 88 -5.66 -21.84 -15.62
N LEU A 89 -5.69 -22.20 -14.34
CA LEU A 89 -6.76 -21.88 -13.41
C LEU A 89 -6.28 -20.90 -12.34
N THR A 90 -7.18 -20.08 -11.83
CA THR A 90 -6.94 -19.20 -10.68
C THR A 90 -8.13 -19.16 -9.75
N ASN A 91 -7.88 -18.89 -8.47
CA ASN A 91 -8.94 -18.54 -7.54
C ASN A 91 -9.17 -17.02 -7.63
N PRO A 92 -10.41 -16.54 -7.87
CA PRO A 92 -10.67 -15.11 -8.10
C PRO A 92 -10.14 -14.21 -6.97
N ARG A 93 -10.38 -14.61 -5.72
CA ARG A 93 -9.92 -13.85 -4.55
C ARG A 93 -8.39 -13.84 -4.43
N LEU A 94 -7.75 -14.97 -4.69
CA LEU A 94 -6.29 -15.07 -4.67
C LEU A 94 -5.66 -14.21 -5.77
N TRP A 95 -6.29 -14.12 -6.95
CA TRP A 95 -5.86 -13.26 -8.05
C TRP A 95 -5.88 -11.77 -7.68
N GLU A 96 -6.96 -11.29 -7.06
CA GLU A 96 -7.06 -9.92 -6.53
C GLU A 96 -5.90 -9.60 -5.57
N LEU A 97 -5.69 -10.47 -4.59
CA LEU A 97 -4.62 -10.31 -3.58
C LEU A 97 -3.23 -10.32 -4.23
N TRP A 98 -3.04 -11.13 -5.28
CA TRP A 98 -1.80 -11.16 -6.03
C TRP A 98 -1.59 -9.84 -6.81
N GLN A 99 -2.63 -9.29 -7.44
CA GLN A 99 -2.55 -8.00 -8.14
C GLN A 99 -2.21 -6.85 -7.19
N GLU A 100 -2.87 -6.79 -6.03
CA GLU A 100 -2.56 -5.82 -4.97
C GLU A 100 -1.10 -5.93 -4.52
N ARG A 101 -0.63 -7.17 -4.32
CA ARG A 101 0.75 -7.45 -3.93
C ARG A 101 1.74 -6.98 -5.00
N VAL A 102 1.47 -7.22 -6.28
CA VAL A 102 2.31 -6.75 -7.39
C VAL A 102 2.35 -5.23 -7.44
N ALA A 103 1.20 -4.56 -7.27
CA ALA A 103 1.12 -3.11 -7.21
C ALA A 103 1.95 -2.56 -6.03
N TRP A 104 1.86 -3.20 -4.86
CA TRP A 104 2.64 -2.83 -3.68
C TRP A 104 4.14 -3.02 -3.90
N ILE A 105 4.57 -4.15 -4.49
CA ILE A 105 5.99 -4.39 -4.81
C ILE A 105 6.52 -3.29 -5.75
N LYS A 106 5.77 -2.96 -6.82
CA LYS A 106 6.15 -1.90 -7.76
C LYS A 106 6.28 -0.55 -7.04
N LYS A 107 5.31 -0.20 -6.18
CA LYS A 107 5.31 1.03 -5.39
C LYS A 107 6.50 1.09 -4.43
N SER A 108 6.73 0.03 -3.66
CA SER A 108 7.82 -0.08 -2.68
C SER A 108 9.19 -0.05 -3.34
N ALA A 109 9.37 -0.72 -4.48
CA ALA A 109 10.60 -0.65 -5.26
C ALA A 109 10.89 0.78 -5.77
N ALA A 110 9.86 1.49 -6.26
CA ALA A 110 10.00 2.89 -6.66
C ALA A 110 10.36 3.81 -5.48
N GLY A 111 9.73 3.63 -4.33
CA GLY A 111 10.05 4.36 -3.09
C GLY A 111 11.48 4.09 -2.61
N GLY A 112 11.90 2.82 -2.62
CA GLY A 112 13.26 2.39 -2.27
C GLY A 112 14.31 3.03 -3.16
N ARG A 113 14.10 3.04 -4.49
CA ARG A 113 14.99 3.70 -5.46
C ARG A 113 15.09 5.21 -5.20
N LYS A 114 13.97 5.89 -4.94
CA LYS A 114 13.95 7.33 -4.61
C LYS A 114 14.73 7.62 -3.32
N SER A 115 14.52 6.82 -2.27
CA SER A 115 15.24 6.96 -1.00
C SER A 115 16.74 6.72 -1.15
N ALA A 116 17.14 5.67 -1.88
CA ALA A 116 18.54 5.38 -2.18
C ALA A 116 19.21 6.53 -2.95
N ALA A 117 18.55 7.08 -3.96
CA ALA A 117 19.04 8.24 -4.72
C ALA A 117 19.20 9.48 -3.81
N ALA A 118 18.24 9.74 -2.93
CA ALA A 118 18.32 10.85 -1.97
C ALA A 118 19.48 10.66 -0.97
N ARG A 119 19.70 9.45 -0.46
CA ARG A 119 20.85 9.11 0.40
C ARG A 119 22.18 9.31 -0.32
N LYS A 120 22.27 8.89 -1.59
CA LYS A 120 23.47 9.09 -2.43
C LYS A 120 23.79 10.58 -2.60
N LYS A 121 22.77 11.41 -2.87
CA LYS A 121 22.92 12.88 -2.96
C LYS A 121 23.36 13.52 -1.64
N ARG A 122 22.82 13.08 -0.50
CA ARG A 122 23.25 13.56 0.84
C ARG A 122 24.69 13.20 1.15
N ARG A 123 25.13 11.97 0.84
CA ARG A 123 26.53 11.54 1.01
C ARG A 123 27.51 12.36 0.17
N ALA A 124 27.10 12.81 -1.01
CA ALA A 124 27.93 13.65 -1.87
C ALA A 124 28.12 15.10 -1.38
N LYS A 125 27.28 15.58 -0.43
CA LYS A 125 27.29 16.98 0.05
C LYS A 125 27.92 17.19 1.44
N GLY A 126 28.61 16.19 1.99
CA GLY A 126 29.51 16.38 3.14
C GLY A 126 29.02 15.80 4.47
N GLY A 127 29.99 15.26 5.21
CA GLY A 127 29.89 14.96 6.63
C GLY A 127 29.33 13.58 6.98
N SER A 128 30.12 12.52 6.74
CA SER A 128 29.96 11.29 7.53
C SER A 128 30.37 11.61 8.96
N THR A 129 29.43 12.01 9.82
CA THR A 129 29.66 11.96 11.27
C THR A 129 29.85 10.50 11.64
N THR A 130 31.11 10.12 11.86
CA THR A 130 31.51 8.84 12.40
C THR A 130 30.80 8.65 13.73
N VAL A 131 29.79 7.79 13.77
CA VAL A 131 29.21 7.36 15.04
C VAL A 131 30.29 6.53 15.73
N ALA A 132 30.92 7.12 16.74
CA ALA A 132 31.96 6.48 17.53
C ALA A 132 31.41 5.18 18.14
N THR A 133 31.90 4.04 17.65
CA THR A 133 31.56 2.71 18.14
C THR A 133 32.37 2.43 19.39
N LYS A 134 32.01 3.07 20.51
CA LYS A 134 32.54 2.68 21.84
C LYS A 134 31.52 1.79 22.54
N ARG A 135 31.52 0.50 22.17
CA ARG A 135 30.95 -0.56 23.00
C ARG A 135 32.09 -1.47 23.47
N GLN A 136 32.69 -1.12 24.60
CA GLN A 136 33.39 -2.11 25.42
C GLN A 136 32.32 -2.97 26.10
N ALA A 137 32.33 -4.27 25.84
CA ALA A 137 31.68 -5.26 26.69
C ALA A 137 32.53 -5.41 27.95
N LYS A 138 32.06 -4.90 29.10
CA LYS A 138 32.67 -5.17 30.40
C LYS A 138 31.83 -6.25 31.08
N GLY A 139 32.49 -7.36 31.40
CA GLY A 139 31.89 -8.62 31.82
C GLY A 139 31.17 -8.57 33.17
N ASN A 140 30.18 -9.45 33.29
CA ASN A 140 29.53 -9.78 34.55
C ASN A 140 30.41 -10.79 35.32
N SER A 141 30.73 -10.46 36.57
CA SER A 141 31.03 -11.44 37.63
C SER A 141 29.97 -11.29 38.73
N PRO A 142 29.44 -12.38 39.31
CA PRO A 142 28.46 -12.31 40.39
C PRO A 142 29.07 -12.50 41.79
N SER A 143 28.40 -11.94 42.81
CA SER A 143 28.30 -12.35 44.24
C SER A 143 28.53 -11.19 45.22
N PRO A 144 28.05 -11.26 46.49
CA PRO A 144 26.74 -11.72 46.95
C PRO A 144 26.06 -10.72 47.93
N SER A 145 24.87 -11.10 48.36
CA SER A 145 23.94 -10.53 49.36
C SER A 145 24.48 -9.66 50.50
N SER A 146 23.71 -8.64 50.89
CA SER A 146 23.55 -8.18 52.28
C SER A 146 22.18 -7.52 52.49
N SER A 147 21.52 -7.94 53.57
CA SER A 147 20.17 -7.66 54.06
C SER A 147 19.95 -6.21 54.58
N PRO A 148 18.69 -5.82 54.91
CA PRO A 148 18.27 -4.43 54.96
C PRO A 148 18.41 -3.81 56.35
N SER A 149 18.56 -2.49 56.40
CA SER A 149 18.30 -1.71 57.62
C SER A 149 17.52 -0.46 57.26
N SER A 150 16.32 -0.40 57.80
CA SER A 150 15.39 0.72 57.74
C SER A 150 15.84 1.83 58.69
N SER A 151 15.83 3.08 58.21
CA SER A 151 15.69 4.28 59.04
C SER A 151 14.94 5.34 58.23
N PRO A 152 13.84 5.91 58.75
CA PRO A 152 13.10 6.99 58.10
C PRO A 152 13.78 8.32 58.45
N SER A 153 14.18 9.09 57.45
CA SER A 153 14.80 10.40 57.68
C SER A 153 14.42 11.38 56.58
N MET A 154 13.57 12.33 56.97
CA MET A 154 13.30 13.64 56.38
C MET A 154 13.07 13.68 54.86
N SER A 155 11.80 13.76 54.47
CA SER A 155 11.33 14.01 53.11
C SER A 155 12.08 15.16 52.43
N PRO A 156 12.91 14.90 51.40
CA PRO A 156 13.32 15.91 50.46
C PRO A 156 12.55 15.71 49.15
N ALA A 157 12.55 16.75 48.33
CA ALA A 157 12.01 16.81 46.97
C ALA A 157 11.91 15.46 46.21
N GLY A 158 10.69 15.17 45.73
CA GLY A 158 10.32 14.26 44.64
C GLY A 158 11.29 13.17 44.21
N THR A 159 10.90 11.91 44.38
CA THR A 159 11.70 10.80 43.85
C THR A 159 11.51 10.64 42.33
N TRP A 160 12.53 10.08 41.65
CA TRP A 160 12.42 9.68 40.24
C TRP A 160 11.33 8.63 39.99
N GLU A 161 10.97 7.87 41.02
CA GLU A 161 9.90 6.86 40.99
C GLU A 161 8.52 7.53 40.82
N GLU A 162 8.27 8.65 41.52
CA GLU A 162 7.04 9.43 41.34
C GLU A 162 6.92 9.97 39.91
N VAL A 163 8.01 10.49 39.34
CA VAL A 163 8.03 10.99 37.95
C VAL A 163 7.75 9.88 36.94
N GLU A 164 8.22 8.66 37.22
CA GLU A 164 7.92 7.49 36.38
C GLU A 164 6.43 7.16 36.37
N VAL A 165 5.79 7.16 37.54
CA VAL A 165 4.34 6.96 37.68
C VAL A 165 3.56 8.07 36.97
N GLU A 166 3.93 9.33 37.20
CA GLU A 166 3.28 10.49 36.56
C GLU A 166 3.37 10.44 35.01
N LEU A 167 4.48 9.95 34.46
CA LEU A 167 4.63 9.74 33.02
C LEU A 167 3.78 8.57 32.52
N ALA A 168 3.72 7.48 33.28
CA ALA A 168 2.90 6.32 32.95
C ALA A 168 1.41 6.66 32.94
N ASP A 169 0.93 7.44 33.91
CA ASP A 169 -0.46 7.91 34.00
C ASP A 169 -0.85 8.79 32.79
N ARG A 170 0.12 9.52 32.21
CA ARG A 170 -0.06 10.30 30.97
C ARG A 170 0.12 9.47 29.70
N GLY A 171 0.16 8.14 29.81
CA GLY A 171 0.19 7.20 28.69
C GLY A 171 1.56 6.98 28.08
N VAL A 172 2.65 7.33 28.76
CA VAL A 172 4.01 7.11 28.26
C VAL A 172 4.40 5.63 28.42
N VAL A 173 4.33 4.88 27.32
CA VAL A 173 4.55 3.41 27.29
C VAL A 173 5.93 2.97 27.79
N ALA A 174 6.95 3.83 27.71
CA ALA A 174 8.29 3.53 28.22
C ALA A 174 8.80 4.59 29.20
N ALA A 175 7.98 4.93 30.20
CA ALA A 175 8.27 5.93 31.23
C ALA A 175 9.62 5.71 31.91
N LYS A 176 9.88 4.48 32.39
CA LYS A 176 11.15 4.09 33.02
C LYS A 176 12.38 4.35 32.16
N ALA A 177 12.29 3.98 30.88
CA ALA A 177 13.39 4.16 29.93
C ALA A 177 13.64 5.65 29.65
N ALA A 178 12.57 6.44 29.57
CA ALA A 178 12.66 7.89 29.39
C ALA A 178 13.28 8.57 30.61
N VAL A 179 12.84 8.22 31.83
CA VAL A 179 13.40 8.72 33.10
C VAL A 179 14.88 8.36 33.23
N THR A 180 15.24 7.11 32.95
CA THR A 180 16.64 6.65 32.96
C THR A 180 17.49 7.45 31.98
N ALA A 181 16.97 7.71 30.77
CA ALA A 181 17.64 8.53 29.77
C ALA A 181 17.76 10.00 30.19
N ALA A 182 16.78 10.58 30.88
CA ALA A 182 16.86 11.92 31.46
C ALA A 182 17.97 12.00 32.51
N ARG A 183 17.94 11.06 33.47
CA ARG A 183 18.92 10.96 34.56
C ARG A 183 20.35 10.81 34.05
N ASN A 184 20.57 9.94 33.05
CA ASN A 184 21.89 9.73 32.46
C ASN A 184 22.47 10.98 31.76
N ARG A 185 21.62 11.97 31.46
CA ARG A 185 22.02 13.24 30.86
C ARG A 185 22.19 14.36 31.88
N GLY A 186 22.03 14.06 33.17
CA GLY A 186 22.13 15.03 34.25
C GLY A 186 20.89 15.91 34.41
N ALA A 187 19.74 15.53 33.84
CA ALA A 187 18.48 16.20 34.13
C ALA A 187 18.11 16.02 35.60
N THR A 188 17.51 17.03 36.20
CA THR A 188 16.95 16.98 37.56
C THR A 188 15.49 16.50 37.54
N VAL A 189 14.96 16.15 38.71
CA VAL A 189 13.54 15.77 38.84
C VAL A 189 12.64 16.98 38.53
N GLU A 190 13.05 18.17 38.95
CA GLU A 190 12.39 19.43 38.71
C GLU A 190 12.27 19.74 37.22
N ASP A 191 13.31 19.45 36.42
CA ASP A 191 13.26 19.66 34.96
C ASP A 191 12.17 18.82 34.30
N VAL A 192 12.03 17.55 34.71
CA VAL A 192 11.01 16.65 34.15
C VAL A 192 9.61 17.03 34.64
N ARG A 193 9.47 17.47 35.89
CA ARG A 193 8.20 17.98 36.41
C ARG A 193 7.77 19.28 35.76
N SER A 194 8.71 20.18 35.46
CA SER A 194 8.41 21.40 34.69
C SER A 194 7.87 21.05 33.30
N LEU A 195 8.41 20.02 32.64
CA LEU A 195 7.87 19.52 31.38
C LEU A 195 6.47 18.90 31.52
N LEU A 196 6.22 18.16 32.61
CA LEU A 196 4.90 17.58 32.88
C LEU A 196 3.85 18.66 33.10
N ALA A 197 4.15 19.70 33.90
CA ALA A 197 3.27 20.84 34.10
C ALA A 197 2.94 21.54 32.77
N GLN A 198 3.95 21.78 31.92
CA GLN A 198 3.73 22.40 30.61
C GLN A 198 2.96 21.51 29.62
N PHE A 199 3.07 20.19 29.76
CA PHE A 199 2.26 19.23 29.01
C PHE A 199 0.79 19.32 29.44
N ASP A 200 0.53 19.42 30.74
CA ASP A 200 -0.81 19.52 31.31
C ASP A 200 -1.49 20.86 30.98
N GLU A 201 -0.73 21.95 30.86
CA GLU A 201 -1.23 23.25 30.40
C GLU A 201 -1.72 23.23 28.94
N HIS A 202 -1.33 22.23 28.14
CA HIS A 202 -1.64 22.15 26.71
C HIS A 202 -2.27 20.81 26.31
N PRO A 203 -3.46 20.46 26.85
CA PRO A 203 -4.11 19.19 26.55
C PRO A 203 -4.41 19.08 25.04
N GLY A 204 -4.05 17.93 24.45
CA GLY A 204 -4.28 17.63 23.03
C GLY A 204 -3.25 18.19 22.05
N ARG A 205 -2.39 19.12 22.44
CA ARG A 205 -1.33 19.67 21.56
C ARG A 205 -0.19 18.67 21.33
N TYR A 206 0.06 17.81 22.32
CA TYR A 206 1.13 16.83 22.31
C TYR A 206 0.59 15.47 22.77
N GLY A 207 0.92 14.40 22.05
CA GLY A 207 0.61 13.04 22.49
C GLY A 207 1.68 12.49 23.44
N ALA A 208 1.36 11.43 24.18
CA ALA A 208 2.27 10.77 25.12
C ALA A 208 3.62 10.38 24.49
N GLY A 209 3.64 9.95 23.22
CA GLY A 209 4.88 9.65 22.51
C GLY A 209 5.78 10.87 22.25
N ALA A 210 5.23 12.07 22.17
CA ALA A 210 6.02 13.30 22.10
C ALA A 210 6.63 13.62 23.48
N LEU A 211 5.86 13.49 24.55
CA LEU A 211 6.34 13.63 25.93
C LEU A 211 7.49 12.65 26.22
N GLN A 212 7.33 11.37 25.86
CA GLN A 212 8.38 10.35 25.99
C GLN A 212 9.69 10.74 25.30
N ARG A 213 9.61 11.17 24.02
CA ARG A 213 10.80 11.56 23.25
C ARG A 213 11.50 12.78 23.83
N ARG A 214 10.78 13.64 24.55
CA ARG A 214 11.31 14.85 25.18
C ARG A 214 11.96 14.56 26.51
N VAL A 215 11.31 13.78 27.37
CA VAL A 215 11.95 13.30 28.60
C VAL A 215 13.21 12.48 28.27
N ALA A 216 13.18 11.68 27.19
CA ALA A 216 14.35 10.92 26.74
C ALA A 216 15.38 11.74 25.92
N GLY A 217 15.02 12.92 25.41
CA GLY A 217 15.80 13.75 24.47
C GLY A 217 16.04 15.17 24.99
N ASP A 218 16.59 16.07 24.18
CA ASP A 218 17.03 17.40 24.65
C ASP A 218 15.89 18.23 25.28
N LEU A 219 16.09 18.64 26.55
CA LEU A 219 15.13 19.37 27.39
C LEU A 219 15.12 20.86 27.07
N ALA A 220 16.22 21.41 26.54
CA ALA A 220 16.41 22.85 26.33
C ALA A 220 15.55 23.45 25.19
N ALA A 221 14.86 22.60 24.42
CA ALA A 221 14.10 23.02 23.22
C ALA A 221 12.58 22.90 23.42
N TRP A 222 12.08 23.23 24.61
CA TRP A 222 10.66 23.24 24.94
C TRP A 222 10.15 24.64 25.34
N PRO A 223 9.02 25.11 24.78
CA PRO A 223 8.29 24.53 23.65
C PRO A 223 9.07 24.76 22.34
N PRO A 224 9.03 23.84 21.35
CA PRO A 224 9.47 24.21 20.02
C PRO A 224 8.60 25.38 19.53
N ARG A 225 9.21 26.52 19.19
CA ARG A 225 8.60 27.52 18.30
C ARG A 225 8.36 26.86 16.95
N ARG A 226 7.23 26.18 16.82
CA ARG A 226 6.64 25.75 15.55
C ARG A 226 5.18 25.43 15.81
N ASP A 227 4.37 26.47 15.69
CA ASP A 227 3.06 26.53 15.02
C ASP A 227 2.46 25.16 14.65
N ALA A 228 2.13 24.36 15.67
CA ALA A 228 1.44 23.09 15.47
C ALA A 228 0.05 23.30 14.83
N GLY A 229 -0.53 24.50 14.98
CA GLY A 229 -1.75 24.92 14.29
C GLY A 229 -1.57 25.10 12.78
N ASP A 230 -0.43 25.63 12.33
CA ASP A 230 -0.21 25.93 10.90
C ASP A 230 -0.10 24.67 10.04
N ASN A 231 0.44 23.59 10.61
CA ASN A 231 0.57 22.31 9.88
C ASN A 231 -0.77 21.59 9.72
N ALA A 232 -1.70 21.72 10.70
CA ALA A 232 -3.03 21.13 10.59
C ALA A 232 -3.85 21.87 9.52
N ALA A 233 -3.87 23.19 9.56
CA ALA A 233 -4.54 24.02 8.56
C ALA A 233 -3.97 23.80 7.14
N ALA A 234 -2.64 23.73 7.00
CA ALA A 234 -2.00 23.42 5.72
C ALA A 234 -2.34 22.01 5.21
N THR A 235 -2.47 21.02 6.11
CA THR A 235 -2.84 19.65 5.74
C THR A 235 -4.30 19.60 5.25
N VAL A 236 -5.22 20.27 5.93
CA VAL A 236 -6.63 20.37 5.53
C VAL A 236 -6.74 21.10 4.19
N ALA A 237 -6.07 22.24 4.03
CA ALA A 237 -6.06 23.00 2.77
C ALA A 237 -5.52 22.17 1.59
N LYS A 238 -4.48 21.36 1.82
CA LYS A 238 -3.95 20.45 0.80
C LYS A 238 -4.95 19.36 0.42
N GLN A 239 -5.60 18.73 1.39
CA GLN A 239 -6.62 17.71 1.15
C GLN A 239 -7.83 18.28 0.39
N GLU A 240 -8.26 19.50 0.73
CA GLU A 240 -9.32 20.18 0.00
C GLU A 240 -8.92 20.52 -1.43
N ALA A 241 -7.70 20.98 -1.66
CA ALA A 241 -7.17 21.25 -3.00
C ALA A 241 -7.14 19.97 -3.85
N GLU A 242 -6.65 18.87 -3.30
CA GLU A 242 -6.66 17.56 -3.97
C GLU A 242 -8.09 17.08 -4.27
N ARG A 243 -9.04 17.27 -3.35
CA ARG A 243 -10.46 16.94 -3.58
C ARG A 243 -11.07 17.79 -4.69
N ARG A 244 -10.80 19.10 -4.71
CA ARG A 244 -11.27 20.01 -5.77
C ARG A 244 -10.69 19.63 -7.13
N GLU A 245 -9.40 19.29 -7.18
CA GLU A 245 -8.76 18.86 -8.42
C GLU A 245 -9.35 17.54 -8.94
N LYS A 246 -9.59 16.58 -8.05
CA LYS A 246 -10.24 15.32 -8.41
C LYS A 246 -11.64 15.56 -9.01
N VAL A 247 -12.47 16.35 -8.34
CA VAL A 247 -13.82 16.71 -8.84
C VAL A 247 -13.74 17.38 -10.21
N ARG A 248 -12.76 18.28 -10.42
CA ARG A 248 -12.54 18.93 -11.73
C ARG A 248 -12.20 17.92 -12.82
N ARG A 249 -11.29 16.96 -12.55
CA ARG A 249 -10.91 15.91 -13.50
C ARG A 249 -12.06 14.95 -13.80
N ASP A 250 -12.89 14.63 -12.80
CA ASP A 250 -14.04 13.76 -12.97
C ASP A 250 -15.11 14.44 -13.84
N ARG A 251 -15.40 15.72 -13.59
CA ARG A 251 -16.32 16.51 -14.42
C ARG A 251 -15.82 16.67 -15.85
N GLN A 252 -14.51 16.89 -16.05
CA GLN A 252 -13.92 16.97 -17.38
C GLN A 252 -14.07 15.64 -18.14
N ARG A 253 -13.76 14.51 -17.48
CA ARG A 253 -13.94 13.18 -18.09
C ARG A 253 -15.40 12.90 -18.46
N GLN A 254 -16.33 13.29 -17.60
CA GLN A 254 -17.75 13.12 -17.89
C GLN A 254 -18.19 13.96 -19.09
N ALA A 255 -17.77 15.23 -19.17
CA ALA A 255 -18.05 16.09 -20.32
C ALA A 255 -17.43 15.54 -21.62
N GLU A 256 -16.22 14.97 -21.56
CA GLU A 256 -15.58 14.32 -22.72
C GLU A 256 -16.36 13.08 -23.18
N LEU A 257 -16.91 12.28 -22.25
CA LEU A 257 -17.74 11.13 -22.58
C LEU A 257 -19.09 11.54 -23.19
N GLU A 258 -19.76 12.54 -22.61
CA GLU A 258 -21.02 13.07 -23.14
C GLU A 258 -20.83 13.68 -24.54
N ALA A 259 -19.72 14.39 -24.77
CA ALA A 259 -19.39 14.92 -26.09
C ALA A 259 -19.10 13.80 -27.11
N ALA A 260 -18.41 12.74 -26.71
CA ALA A 260 -18.17 11.57 -27.56
C ALA A 260 -19.48 10.83 -27.91
N GLU A 261 -20.40 10.70 -26.94
CA GLU A 261 -21.72 10.11 -27.16
C GLU A 261 -22.60 10.94 -28.10
N GLN A 262 -22.54 12.28 -27.99
CA GLN A 262 -23.23 13.17 -28.94
C GLN A 262 -22.69 13.02 -30.37
N LEU A 263 -21.36 12.93 -30.53
CA LEU A 263 -20.74 12.69 -31.84
C LEU A 263 -21.16 11.33 -32.43
N GLU A 264 -21.17 10.29 -31.60
CA GLU A 264 -21.62 8.95 -32.00
C GLU A 264 -23.09 8.97 -32.43
N SER A 265 -23.97 9.62 -31.65
CA SER A 265 -25.39 9.72 -31.97
C SER A 265 -25.67 10.50 -33.26
N GLN A 266 -24.85 11.51 -33.58
CA GLN A 266 -25.06 12.35 -34.77
C GLN A 266 -24.42 11.76 -36.03
N TRP A 267 -23.22 11.19 -35.91
CA TRP A 267 -22.37 10.85 -37.06
C TRP A 267 -22.05 9.36 -37.17
N GLY A 268 -22.40 8.54 -36.18
CA GLY A 268 -22.08 7.10 -36.15
C GLY A 268 -22.58 6.35 -37.38
N ASP A 269 -23.86 6.48 -37.70
CA ASP A 269 -24.48 5.84 -38.86
C ASP A 269 -23.85 6.26 -40.18
N GLN A 270 -23.50 7.54 -40.32
CA GLN A 270 -22.86 8.05 -41.53
C GLN A 270 -21.42 7.52 -41.65
N PHE A 271 -20.69 7.51 -40.54
CA PHE A 271 -19.33 6.99 -40.47
C PHE A 271 -19.29 5.50 -40.85
N ASP A 272 -20.26 4.70 -40.37
CA ASP A 272 -20.32 3.27 -40.66
C ASP A 272 -20.67 2.95 -42.12
N ARG A 273 -21.20 3.92 -42.88
CA ARG A 273 -21.45 3.82 -44.32
C ARG A 273 -20.28 4.28 -45.19
N LEU A 274 -19.24 4.88 -44.61
CA LEU A 274 -18.09 5.36 -45.37
C LEU A 274 -17.33 4.22 -46.05
N ALA A 275 -16.83 4.47 -47.25
CA ALA A 275 -15.95 3.51 -47.89
C ALA A 275 -14.63 3.41 -47.12
N SER A 276 -13.96 2.26 -47.22
CA SER A 276 -12.68 2.05 -46.51
C SER A 276 -11.64 3.13 -46.86
N GLN A 277 -11.63 3.62 -48.10
CA GLN A 277 -10.72 4.69 -48.54
C GLN A 277 -10.99 6.02 -47.84
N ASP A 278 -12.25 6.39 -47.63
CA ASP A 278 -12.63 7.63 -46.93
C ASP A 278 -12.23 7.57 -45.45
N VAL A 279 -12.40 6.40 -44.82
CA VAL A 279 -11.97 6.17 -43.42
C VAL A 279 -10.45 6.28 -43.29
N GLU A 280 -9.69 5.80 -44.28
CA GLU A 280 -8.23 5.95 -44.30
C GLU A 280 -7.78 7.39 -44.51
N GLU A 281 -8.50 8.15 -45.33
CA GLU A 281 -8.24 9.57 -45.53
C GLU A 281 -8.51 10.37 -44.24
N LEU A 282 -9.65 10.12 -43.58
CA LEU A 282 -9.95 10.68 -42.26
C LEU A 282 -8.88 10.32 -41.24
N ALA A 283 -8.44 9.07 -41.19
CA ALA A 283 -7.40 8.63 -40.28
C ALA A 283 -6.06 9.34 -40.52
N ARG A 284 -5.69 9.60 -41.79
CA ARG A 284 -4.49 10.38 -42.14
C ARG A 284 -4.56 11.79 -41.60
N ASP A 285 -5.69 12.46 -41.76
CA ASP A 285 -5.88 13.83 -41.29
C ASP A 285 -5.77 13.93 -39.76
N VAL A 286 -6.34 12.96 -39.04
CA VAL A 286 -6.40 12.98 -37.57
C VAL A 286 -5.09 12.56 -36.92
N TRP A 287 -4.49 11.47 -37.40
CA TRP A 287 -3.34 10.83 -36.72
C TRP A 287 -2.01 11.04 -37.45
N GLY A 288 -2.01 11.72 -38.59
CA GLY A 288 -0.79 12.04 -39.34
C GLY A 288 -0.02 10.78 -39.74
N PRO A 289 1.33 10.76 -39.68
CA PRO A 289 2.15 9.64 -40.13
C PRO A 289 1.87 8.30 -39.41
N ALA A 290 1.29 8.33 -38.22
CA ALA A 290 0.99 7.14 -37.41
C ALA A 290 -0.37 6.50 -37.76
N TRP A 291 -1.13 7.06 -38.71
CA TRP A 291 -2.52 6.68 -38.98
C TRP A 291 -2.73 5.18 -39.22
N GLN A 292 -1.79 4.49 -39.88
CA GLN A 292 -1.92 3.05 -40.16
C GLN A 292 -1.94 2.20 -38.89
N VAL A 293 -1.07 2.52 -37.93
CA VAL A 293 -0.98 1.80 -36.65
C VAL A 293 -2.22 2.08 -35.79
N GLU A 294 -2.64 3.34 -35.75
CA GLU A 294 -3.81 3.78 -35.00
C GLU A 294 -5.11 3.19 -35.58
N LEU A 295 -5.26 3.19 -36.91
CA LEU A 295 -6.41 2.59 -37.59
C LEU A 295 -6.43 1.07 -37.45
N ALA A 296 -5.28 0.40 -37.53
CA ALA A 296 -5.19 -1.05 -37.31
C ALA A 296 -5.56 -1.43 -35.88
N GLY A 297 -5.22 -0.60 -34.87
CA GLY A 297 -5.68 -0.84 -33.51
C GLY A 297 -7.16 -0.51 -33.29
N TYR A 298 -7.69 0.52 -33.97
CA TYR A 298 -9.14 0.80 -33.99
C TYR A 298 -9.93 -0.40 -34.53
N ARG A 299 -9.55 -0.93 -35.70
CA ARG A 299 -10.23 -2.08 -36.32
C ARG A 299 -10.17 -3.35 -35.46
N ARG A 300 -9.09 -3.55 -34.69
CA ARG A 300 -8.92 -4.73 -33.83
C ARG A 300 -9.69 -4.66 -32.51
N GLN A 301 -9.81 -3.48 -31.92
CA GLN A 301 -10.30 -3.34 -30.54
C GLN A 301 -11.58 -2.50 -30.42
N GLN A 302 -12.09 -1.96 -31.54
CA GLN A 302 -13.19 -0.99 -31.54
C GLN A 302 -13.00 0.11 -30.48
N ASN A 303 -11.78 0.67 -30.43
CA ASN A 303 -11.40 1.61 -29.39
C ASN A 303 -12.26 2.89 -29.49
N ARG A 304 -13.10 3.12 -28.48
CA ARG A 304 -14.05 4.24 -28.43
C ARG A 304 -13.40 5.61 -28.58
N THR A 305 -12.21 5.83 -28.01
CA THR A 305 -11.50 7.10 -28.13
C THR A 305 -11.09 7.37 -29.57
N ARG A 306 -10.54 6.35 -30.25
CA ARG A 306 -10.13 6.45 -31.66
C ARG A 306 -11.34 6.68 -32.58
N ARG A 307 -12.49 6.07 -32.25
CA ARG A 307 -13.74 6.34 -32.96
C ARG A 307 -14.19 7.78 -32.81
N ALA A 308 -14.18 8.32 -31.60
CA ALA A 308 -14.56 9.70 -31.32
C ALA A 308 -13.71 10.71 -32.10
N ASP A 309 -12.40 10.48 -32.21
CA ASP A 309 -11.51 11.34 -33.00
C ASP A 309 -11.89 11.36 -34.49
N LEU A 310 -12.19 10.19 -35.06
CA LEU A 310 -12.60 10.05 -36.46
C LEU A 310 -13.98 10.69 -36.71
N LEU A 311 -14.94 10.52 -35.79
CA LEU A 311 -16.25 11.16 -35.87
C LEU A 311 -16.14 12.68 -35.78
N GLN A 312 -15.26 13.19 -34.91
CA GLN A 312 -15.00 14.63 -34.80
C GLN A 312 -14.42 15.19 -36.11
N ALA A 313 -13.54 14.46 -36.77
CA ALA A 313 -12.98 14.86 -38.07
C ALA A 313 -14.02 14.81 -39.19
N LEU A 314 -14.87 13.79 -39.20
CA LEU A 314 -15.99 13.69 -40.13
C LEU A 314 -16.94 14.88 -39.97
N SER A 315 -17.32 15.22 -38.73
CA SER A 315 -18.17 16.38 -38.43
C SER A 315 -17.55 17.68 -38.97
N LYS A 316 -16.25 17.91 -38.74
CA LYS A 316 -15.54 19.10 -39.27
C LYS A 316 -15.56 19.16 -40.80
N ARG A 317 -15.32 18.03 -41.49
CA ARG A 317 -15.35 17.96 -42.96
C ARG A 317 -16.74 18.26 -43.51
N SER A 318 -17.80 17.75 -42.87
CA SER A 318 -19.19 18.01 -43.28
C SER A 318 -19.56 19.48 -43.12
N SER A 319 -19.19 20.13 -42.00
CA SER A 319 -19.44 21.57 -41.81
C SER A 319 -18.73 22.44 -42.84
N ILE A 320 -17.56 22.04 -43.33
CA ILE A 320 -16.84 22.78 -44.38
C ILE A 320 -17.57 22.66 -45.73
N ARG A 321 -18.09 21.47 -46.06
CA ARG A 321 -18.82 21.24 -47.32
C ARG A 321 -20.16 21.98 -47.39
N GLU A 322 -20.82 22.21 -46.26
CA GLU A 322 -22.06 22.98 -46.22
C GLU A 322 -21.84 24.49 -46.34
N ALA A 323 -20.62 24.97 -46.06
CA ALA A 323 -20.29 26.39 -46.05
C ALA A 323 -19.72 26.92 -47.38
N GLY A 324 -19.41 26.05 -48.34
CA GLY A 324 -18.82 26.40 -49.65
C GLY A 324 -19.72 26.01 -50.81
#